data_AF-A0A918K163-F1
#
_entry.id   AF-A0A918K163-F1
#
_cell.length_a   1.000
_cell.length_b   1.000
_cell.length_c   1.000
_cell.angle_alpha   90.00
_cell.angle_beta   90.00
_cell.angle_gamma   90.00
#
_symmetry.space_group_name_H-M   'P 1'
#
loop_
_entity.id
_entity.type
_entity.pdbx_description
1 polymer ?
#
loop_
_entity_poly.entity_id
_entity_poly.type
_entity_poly.pdbx_seq_one_letter_code
_entity_poly.pdbx_strand_id
1 'polypeptide(L)'
;MNAMLGISLWVALVTVVPGLVTVATLYGAVRIAAPDALVLILGGGTTVTTWVWTGVLVTVMVLTQALGILLEEGLVRLGWLGTTFKPHRESGQSKPVSVYDQYRQLYYLLAELRPDDDAQGHLQRTVAQFFLTNNTLVSFITGLLVTVMLAFSAYGVGGSMAVFGYAVFLILCLVVSYRVAVIRFREMAKSIWAARQVRAKAAAE
;
A
#
# COMPACT_ATOMS: atom_id res chain seq x y z
N MET A 1 -26.95 8.76 1.22
CA MET A 1 -26.55 7.55 1.99
C MET A 1 -25.40 6.76 1.35
N ASN A 2 -25.33 6.60 0.01
CA ASN A 2 -24.28 5.80 -0.65
C ASN A 2 -22.85 6.33 -0.46
N ALA A 3 -22.63 7.65 -0.35
CA ALA A 3 -21.29 8.22 -0.18
C ALA A 3 -20.65 7.88 1.18
N MET A 4 -21.43 7.88 2.27
CA MET A 4 -20.91 7.51 3.60
C MET A 4 -20.60 6.01 3.72
N LEU A 5 -21.37 5.16 3.05
CA LEU A 5 -21.06 3.72 2.93
C LEU A 5 -19.78 3.47 2.11
N GLY A 6 -19.55 4.26 1.05
CA GLY A 6 -18.32 4.18 0.26
C GLY A 6 -17.08 4.53 1.09
N ILE A 7 -17.13 5.64 1.84
CA ILE A 7 -16.01 6.09 2.67
C ILE A 7 -15.73 5.09 3.81
N SER A 8 -16.75 4.61 4.51
CA SER A 8 -16.55 3.64 5.60
C SER A 8 -15.99 2.30 5.10
N LEU A 9 -16.41 1.85 3.92
CA LEU A 9 -15.86 0.65 3.28
C LEU A 9 -14.38 0.82 2.93
N TRP A 10 -14.00 1.94 2.33
CA TRP A 10 -12.60 2.19 1.99
C TRP A 10 -11.72 2.31 3.24
N VAL A 11 -12.19 2.98 4.29
CA VAL A 11 -11.48 3.06 5.57
C VAL A 11 -11.31 1.67 6.18
N ALA A 12 -12.37 0.86 6.21
CA ALA A 12 -12.30 -0.51 6.71
C ALA A 12 -11.33 -1.39 5.89
N LEU A 13 -11.31 -1.25 4.56
CA LEU A 13 -10.38 -1.98 3.70
C LEU A 13 -8.93 -1.56 3.93
N VAL A 14 -8.68 -0.26 4.12
CA VAL A 14 -7.35 0.31 4.38
C VAL A 14 -6.79 -0.11 5.74
N THR A 15 -7.63 -0.57 6.67
CA THR A 15 -7.19 -1.09 7.97
C THR A 15 -7.12 -2.62 7.99
N VAL A 16 -8.12 -3.32 7.46
CA VAL A 16 -8.23 -4.78 7.52
C VAL A 16 -7.19 -5.45 6.64
N VAL A 17 -7.00 -4.99 5.39
CA VAL A 17 -6.05 -5.63 4.46
C VAL A 17 -4.62 -5.57 5.00
N PRO A 18 -4.08 -4.40 5.42
CA PRO A 18 -2.77 -4.35 6.04
C PRO A 18 -2.69 -5.11 7.36
N GLY A 19 -3.77 -5.14 8.16
CA GLY A 19 -3.84 -5.95 9.36
C GLY A 19 -3.63 -7.45 9.09
N LEU A 20 -4.25 -7.98 8.03
CA LEU A 20 -4.07 -9.36 7.58
C LEU A 20 -2.65 -9.64 7.06
N VAL A 21 -2.03 -8.66 6.39
CA VAL A 21 -0.61 -8.74 6.01
C VAL A 21 0.30 -8.76 7.25
N THR A 22 -0.01 -7.94 8.26
CA THR A 22 0.71 -7.97 9.54
C THR A 22 0.60 -9.34 10.22
N VAL A 23 -0.61 -9.93 10.26
CA VAL A 23 -0.78 -11.29 10.81
C VAL A 23 0.10 -12.31 10.09
N ALA A 24 0.12 -12.29 8.76
CA ALA A 24 0.92 -13.23 7.96
C ALA A 24 2.43 -13.03 8.18
N THR A 25 2.89 -11.77 8.19
CA THR A 25 4.31 -11.43 8.36
C THR A 25 4.81 -11.72 9.77
N LEU A 26 4.01 -11.45 10.80
CA LEU A 26 4.34 -11.81 12.18
C LEU A 26 4.34 -13.32 12.39
N TYR A 27 3.35 -14.04 11.85
CA TYR A 27 3.34 -15.49 11.93
C TYR A 27 4.58 -16.11 11.28
N GLY A 28 4.94 -15.63 10.07
CA GLY A 28 6.17 -16.06 9.40
C GLY A 28 7.43 -15.76 10.22
N ALA A 29 7.51 -14.56 10.82
CA ALA A 29 8.60 -14.17 11.69
C ALA A 29 8.74 -15.14 12.88
N VAL A 30 7.68 -15.42 13.62
CA VAL A 30 7.73 -16.37 14.75
C VAL A 30 8.06 -17.78 14.26
N ARG A 31 7.39 -18.26 13.22
CA ARG A 31 7.54 -19.63 12.70
C ARG A 31 8.96 -19.94 12.22
N ILE A 32 9.68 -18.94 11.72
CA ILE A 32 11.01 -19.08 11.15
C ILE A 32 12.10 -18.69 12.15
N ALA A 33 11.93 -17.57 12.86
CA ALA A 33 12.97 -17.01 13.72
C ALA A 33 12.93 -17.58 15.15
N ALA A 34 11.79 -18.04 15.64
CA ALA A 34 11.63 -18.61 16.98
C ALA A 34 10.56 -19.74 17.00
N PRO A 35 10.79 -20.85 16.28
CA PRO A 35 9.81 -21.93 16.16
C PRO A 35 9.44 -22.55 17.51
N ASP A 36 10.36 -22.60 18.47
CA ASP A 36 10.11 -23.15 19.81
C ASP A 36 9.17 -22.27 20.63
N ALA A 37 9.25 -20.95 20.46
CA ALA A 37 8.31 -20.00 21.07
C ALA A 37 6.88 -20.23 20.53
N LEU A 38 6.75 -20.59 19.24
CA LEU A 38 5.45 -20.89 18.64
C LEU A 38 4.82 -22.13 19.27
N VAL A 39 5.61 -23.17 19.55
CA VAL A 39 5.15 -24.40 20.20
C VAL A 39 4.64 -24.12 21.62
N LEU A 40 5.34 -23.26 22.35
CA LEU A 40 4.97 -22.82 23.70
C LEU A 40 3.65 -22.03 23.70
N ILE A 41 3.46 -21.14 22.71
CA ILE A 41 2.27 -20.29 22.59
C ILE A 41 1.04 -21.08 22.12
N LEU A 42 1.21 -22.04 21.21
CA LEU A 42 0.12 -22.79 20.59
C LEU A 42 -0.17 -24.15 21.27
N GLY A 43 0.47 -24.45 22.40
CA GLY A 43 0.16 -25.62 23.21
C GLY A 43 0.41 -26.96 22.50
N GLY A 44 1.45 -27.05 21.67
CA GLY A 44 1.84 -28.31 21.01
C GLY A 44 1.11 -28.65 19.70
N GLY A 45 0.07 -27.89 19.33
CA GLY A 45 -0.60 -28.01 18.03
C GLY A 45 -0.10 -26.97 17.03
N THR A 46 0.73 -27.37 16.05
CA THR A 46 1.21 -26.47 14.97
C THR A 46 0.16 -26.27 13.87
N THR A 47 -1.12 -26.17 14.21
CA THR A 47 -2.20 -25.98 13.23
C THR A 47 -2.30 -24.51 12.87
N VAL A 48 -1.94 -24.18 11.62
CA VAL A 48 -2.12 -22.85 11.04
C VAL A 48 -3.59 -22.47 11.11
N THR A 49 -3.93 -21.38 11.81
CA THR A 49 -5.32 -20.93 11.93
C THR A 49 -5.84 -20.38 10.61
N THR A 50 -7.17 -20.38 10.42
CA THR A 50 -7.81 -19.78 9.23
C THR A 50 -7.37 -18.34 9.02
N TRP A 51 -7.20 -17.56 10.09
CA TRP A 51 -6.73 -16.17 10.02
C TRP A 51 -5.32 -16.03 9.45
N VAL A 52 -4.41 -16.94 9.79
CA VAL A 52 -3.06 -16.95 9.22
C VAL A 52 -3.13 -17.31 7.74
N TRP A 53 -3.92 -18.32 7.37
CA TRP A 53 -4.12 -18.68 5.96
C TRP A 53 -4.72 -17.54 5.15
N THR A 54 -5.77 -16.89 5.65
CA THR A 54 -6.37 -15.71 5.04
C THR A 54 -5.35 -14.58 4.92
N GLY A 55 -4.54 -14.34 5.96
CA GLY A 55 -3.47 -13.35 5.92
C GLY A 55 -2.45 -13.62 4.83
N VAL A 56 -2.01 -14.87 4.69
CA VAL A 56 -1.06 -15.29 3.65
C VAL A 56 -1.66 -15.08 2.26
N LEU A 57 -2.90 -15.52 2.02
CA LEU A 57 -3.58 -15.32 0.74
C LEU A 57 -3.73 -13.84 0.40
N VAL A 58 -4.15 -13.02 1.36
CA VAL A 58 -4.25 -11.56 1.18
C VAL A 58 -2.88 -10.94 0.89
N THR A 59 -1.83 -11.39 1.56
CA THR A 59 -0.46 -10.92 1.29
C THR A 59 -0.04 -11.24 -0.15
N VAL A 60 -0.31 -12.47 -0.62
CA VAL A 60 -0.05 -12.86 -2.01
C VAL A 60 -0.85 -12.00 -2.98
N MET A 61 -2.14 -11.76 -2.72
CA MET A 61 -2.98 -10.90 -3.56
C MET A 61 -2.43 -9.47 -3.65
N VAL A 62 -2.04 -8.87 -2.52
CA VAL A 62 -1.47 -7.53 -2.47
C VAL A 62 -0.16 -7.46 -3.27
N LEU A 63 0.72 -8.47 -3.13
CA LEU A 63 1.96 -8.54 -3.89
C LEU A 63 1.72 -8.73 -5.40
N THR A 64 0.76 -9.58 -5.79
CA THR A 64 0.39 -9.75 -7.20
C THR A 64 -0.12 -8.44 -7.80
N GLN A 65 -0.95 -7.70 -7.09
CA GLN A 65 -1.41 -6.37 -7.54
C GLN A 65 -0.26 -5.36 -7.63
N ALA A 66 0.65 -5.37 -6.65
CA ALA A 66 1.82 -4.50 -6.64
C ALA A 66 2.74 -4.78 -7.85
N LEU A 67 3.00 -6.05 -8.14
CA LEU A 67 3.77 -6.48 -9.31
C LEU A 67 3.07 -6.10 -10.62
N GLY A 68 1.74 -6.24 -10.70
CA GLY A 68 0.96 -5.79 -11.86
C GLY A 68 1.15 -4.30 -12.16
N ILE A 69 1.11 -3.45 -11.12
CA ILE A 69 1.34 -2.00 -11.26
C ILE A 69 2.77 -1.70 -11.73
N LEU A 70 3.78 -2.41 -11.20
CA LEU A 70 5.16 -2.23 -11.64
C LEU A 70 5.38 -2.69 -13.08
N LEU A 71 4.72 -3.79 -13.48
CA LEU A 71 4.75 -4.27 -14.85
C LEU A 71 4.12 -3.23 -15.78
N GLU A 72 2.95 -2.70 -15.44
CA GLU A 72 2.27 -1.65 -16.21
C GLU A 72 3.17 -0.40 -16.37
N GLU A 73 3.73 0.12 -15.28
CA GLU A 73 4.67 1.24 -15.32
C GLU A 73 5.90 0.91 -16.19
N GLY A 74 6.41 -0.32 -16.13
CA GLY A 74 7.50 -0.79 -16.98
C GLY A 74 7.14 -0.79 -18.47
N LEU A 75 5.97 -1.33 -18.81
CA LEU A 75 5.44 -1.36 -20.18
C LEU A 75 5.21 0.05 -20.73
N VAL A 76 4.70 0.97 -19.91
CA VAL A 76 4.50 2.37 -20.27
C VAL A 76 5.85 3.04 -20.53
N ARG A 77 6.84 2.87 -19.63
CA ARG A 77 8.17 3.47 -19.80
C ARG A 77 8.93 2.94 -21.02
N LEU A 78 8.74 1.66 -21.34
CA LEU A 78 9.34 1.04 -22.52
C LEU A 78 8.58 1.38 -23.82
N GLY A 79 7.46 2.12 -23.74
CA GLY A 79 6.63 2.48 -24.89
C GLY A 79 5.92 1.29 -25.53
N TRP A 80 5.86 0.14 -24.84
CA TRP A 80 5.29 -1.10 -25.36
C TRP A 80 3.75 -1.07 -25.42
N LEU A 81 3.12 -0.15 -24.68
CA LEU A 81 1.67 0.05 -24.70
C LEU A 81 1.19 1.03 -25.79
N GLY A 82 2.10 1.51 -26.66
CA GLY A 82 1.77 2.45 -27.75
C GLY A 82 1.84 3.93 -27.33
N THR A 83 2.04 4.81 -28.31
CA THR A 83 2.47 6.21 -28.11
C THR A 83 1.37 7.28 -28.15
N THR A 84 0.10 6.93 -27.96
CA THR A 84 -1.01 7.87 -28.22
C THR A 84 -1.92 8.07 -27.03
N PHE A 85 -1.43 8.85 -26.06
CA PHE A 85 -2.30 9.72 -25.28
C PHE A 85 -1.59 11.07 -25.13
N LYS A 86 -1.95 12.04 -25.97
CA LYS A 86 -1.56 13.44 -25.79
C LYS A 86 -2.62 14.10 -24.92
N PRO A 87 -2.39 14.29 -23.60
CA PRO A 87 -3.30 15.10 -22.81
C PRO A 87 -3.31 16.53 -23.39
N HIS A 88 -4.51 17.09 -23.51
CA HIS A 88 -4.72 18.46 -23.95
C HIS A 88 -4.03 19.40 -22.94
N ARG A 89 -2.84 19.92 -23.31
CA ARG A 89 -2.15 20.96 -22.54
C ARG A 89 -2.92 22.25 -22.73
N GLU A 90 -3.74 22.62 -21.76
CA GLU A 90 -4.17 24.01 -21.68
C GLU A 90 -2.96 24.89 -21.38
N SER A 91 -2.75 25.80 -22.32
CA SER A 91 -1.81 26.91 -22.31
C SER A 91 -1.93 27.72 -21.02
N GLY A 92 -0.82 27.97 -20.31
CA GLY A 92 -0.67 29.25 -19.62
C GLY A 92 0.02 29.33 -18.25
N GLN A 93 0.28 28.24 -17.51
CA GLN A 93 0.94 28.39 -16.19
C GLN A 93 2.15 27.47 -16.00
N SER A 94 3.33 28.07 -16.18
CA SER A 94 4.66 27.48 -16.02
C SER A 94 5.22 27.70 -14.61
N LYS A 95 4.53 27.20 -13.58
CA LYS A 95 5.20 26.96 -12.29
C LYS A 95 5.32 25.46 -12.06
N PRO A 96 6.54 24.92 -11.87
CA PRO A 96 6.70 23.53 -11.48
C PRO A 96 6.02 23.36 -10.11
N VAL A 97 4.87 22.69 -10.09
CA VAL A 97 4.15 22.44 -8.84
C VAL A 97 4.84 21.27 -8.15
N SER A 98 5.35 21.51 -6.94
CA SER A 98 5.94 20.46 -6.11
C SER A 98 4.87 19.43 -5.73
N VAL A 99 5.15 18.16 -5.97
CA VAL A 99 4.27 17.03 -5.59
C VAL A 99 4.06 17.00 -4.07
N TYR A 100 5.06 17.45 -3.30
CA TYR A 100 4.99 17.51 -1.84
C TYR A 100 4.06 18.63 -1.33
N ASP A 101 3.95 19.75 -2.05
CA ASP A 101 3.02 20.82 -1.69
C ASP A 101 1.57 20.38 -1.87
N GLN A 102 1.31 19.52 -2.87
CA GLN A 102 -0.01 18.93 -3.06
C GLN A 102 -0.36 17.90 -1.99
N TYR A 103 0.61 17.09 -1.56
CA TYR A 103 0.41 16.13 -0.47
C TYR A 103 0.11 16.83 0.86
N ARG A 104 0.79 17.94 1.17
CA ARG A 104 0.54 18.73 2.39
C ARG A 104 -0.90 19.24 2.47
N GLN A 105 -1.54 19.40 1.31
CA GLN A 105 -2.92 19.88 1.19
C GLN A 105 -3.93 18.75 1.00
N LEU A 106 -3.50 17.48 0.95
CA LEU A 106 -4.36 16.30 0.84
C LEU A 106 -5.39 16.25 1.97
N TYR A 107 -4.97 16.49 3.21
CA TYR A 107 -5.87 16.46 4.38
C TYR A 107 -6.90 17.60 4.34
N TYR A 108 -6.52 18.77 3.85
CA TYR A 108 -7.45 19.90 3.65
C TYR A 108 -8.46 19.60 2.53
N LEU A 109 -8.01 19.01 1.42
CA LEU A 109 -8.89 18.58 0.33
C LEU A 109 -9.83 17.45 0.73
N LEU A 110 -9.36 16.46 1.50
CA LEU A 110 -10.18 15.40 2.07
C LEU A 110 -11.27 15.95 2.99
N ALA A 111 -10.96 17.02 3.74
CA ALA A 111 -11.93 17.70 4.58
C ALA A 111 -12.95 18.54 3.78
N GLU A 112 -12.56 19.07 2.61
CA GLU A 112 -13.39 19.90 1.73
C GLU A 112 -14.03 19.15 0.54
N LEU A 113 -13.87 17.84 0.46
CA LEU A 113 -14.46 17.03 -0.61
C LEU A 113 -15.97 16.90 -0.37
N ARG A 114 -16.76 17.67 -1.13
CA ARG A 114 -18.20 17.44 -1.20
C ARG A 114 -18.45 16.13 -1.97
N PRO A 115 -19.48 15.35 -1.61
CA PRO A 115 -19.83 14.12 -2.32
C PRO A 115 -20.00 14.30 -3.83
N ASP A 116 -20.37 15.51 -4.26
CA ASP A 116 -20.66 15.85 -5.66
C ASP A 116 -19.39 16.14 -6.47
N ASP A 117 -18.27 16.47 -5.82
CA ASP A 117 -16.97 16.75 -6.48
C ASP A 117 -16.21 15.47 -6.87
N ASP A 118 -16.56 14.33 -6.27
CA ASP A 118 -16.03 13.00 -6.62
C ASP A 118 -17.16 12.13 -7.16
N ALA A 119 -17.86 12.63 -8.18
CA ALA A 119 -19.04 12.00 -8.79
C ALA A 119 -18.83 10.54 -9.25
N GLN A 120 -17.59 10.07 -9.34
CA GLN A 120 -17.22 8.68 -9.69
C GLN A 120 -16.40 7.94 -8.62
N GLY A 121 -16.07 8.56 -7.48
CA GLY A 121 -15.28 7.94 -6.40
C GLY A 121 -13.81 7.68 -6.76
N HIS A 122 -13.29 8.33 -7.82
CA HIS A 122 -11.95 8.10 -8.35
C HIS A 122 -10.87 8.64 -7.40
N LEU A 123 -11.11 9.81 -6.79
CA LEU A 123 -10.15 10.42 -5.89
C LEU A 123 -10.10 9.64 -4.56
N GLN A 124 -11.26 9.31 -4.00
CA GLN A 124 -11.37 8.48 -2.79
C GLN A 124 -10.68 7.13 -2.97
N ARG A 125 -10.88 6.47 -4.12
CA ARG A 125 -10.21 5.20 -4.45
C ARG A 125 -8.69 5.36 -4.50
N THR A 126 -8.19 6.40 -5.16
CA THR A 126 -6.75 6.63 -5.31
C THR A 126 -6.07 6.91 -3.96
N VAL A 127 -6.73 7.69 -3.11
CA VAL A 127 -6.27 7.98 -1.75
C VAL A 127 -6.30 6.72 -0.87
N ALA A 128 -7.39 5.95 -0.90
CA ALA A 128 -7.49 4.70 -0.16
C ALA A 128 -6.41 3.69 -0.60
N GLN A 129 -6.18 3.56 -1.90
CA GLN A 129 -5.11 2.73 -2.45
C GLN A 129 -3.73 3.19 -1.97
N PHE A 130 -3.47 4.49 -1.89
CA PHE A 130 -2.21 5.00 -1.35
C PHE A 130 -2.01 4.62 0.12
N PHE A 131 -3.01 4.86 0.98
CA PHE A 131 -2.94 4.48 2.40
C PHE A 131 -2.82 2.97 2.61
N LEU A 132 -3.53 2.17 1.81
CA LEU A 132 -3.40 0.71 1.85
C LEU A 132 -1.96 0.29 1.58
N THR A 133 -1.32 0.82 0.54
CA THR A 133 0.08 0.51 0.24
C THR A 133 1.05 0.98 1.33
N ASN A 134 0.79 2.17 1.90
CA ASN A 134 1.64 2.70 2.97
C ASN A 134 1.53 1.87 4.25
N ASN A 135 0.33 1.44 4.61
CA ASN A 135 0.13 0.56 5.77
C ASN A 135 0.74 -0.82 5.54
N THR A 136 0.63 -1.39 4.33
CA THR A 136 1.29 -2.66 3.97
C THR A 136 2.82 -2.54 4.06
N LEU A 137 3.41 -1.40 3.69
CA LEU A 137 4.84 -1.13 3.91
C LEU A 137 5.20 -1.24 5.39
N VAL A 138 4.41 -0.61 6.27
CA VAL A 138 4.60 -0.71 7.72
C VAL A 138 4.49 -2.16 8.20
N SER A 139 3.55 -2.95 7.67
CA SER A 139 3.43 -4.38 7.99
C SER A 139 4.71 -5.15 7.67
N PHE A 140 5.31 -4.93 6.49
CA PHE A 140 6.56 -5.59 6.12
C PHE A 140 7.76 -5.11 6.96
N ILE A 141 7.84 -3.81 7.29
CA ILE A 141 8.88 -3.28 8.20
C ILE A 141 8.75 -3.95 9.57
N THR A 142 7.52 -4.00 10.09
CA THR A 142 7.23 -4.63 11.39
C THR A 142 7.62 -6.10 11.38
N GLY A 143 7.23 -6.84 10.34
CA GLY A 143 7.63 -8.24 10.16
C GLY A 143 9.15 -8.42 10.12
N LEU A 144 9.88 -7.53 9.45
CA LEU A 144 11.34 -7.59 9.36
C LEU A 144 11.99 -7.33 10.73
N LEU A 145 11.56 -6.28 11.43
CA LEU A 145 12.04 -5.95 12.77
C LEU A 145 11.78 -7.10 13.75
N VAL A 146 10.57 -7.65 13.74
CA VAL A 146 10.21 -8.78 14.61
C VAL A 146 11.01 -10.03 14.25
N THR A 147 11.25 -10.30 12.96
CA THR A 147 12.10 -11.42 12.53
C THR A 147 13.51 -11.30 13.12
N VAL A 148 14.12 -10.12 13.01
CA VAL A 148 15.46 -9.86 13.55
C VAL A 148 15.47 -9.97 15.08
N MET A 149 14.51 -9.33 15.75
CA MET A 149 14.41 -9.36 17.21
C MET A 149 14.22 -10.79 17.74
N LEU A 150 13.34 -11.58 17.11
CA LEU A 150 13.08 -12.97 17.52
C LEU A 150 14.27 -13.87 17.23
N ALA A 151 14.95 -13.70 16.09
CA ALA A 151 16.10 -14.50 15.72
C ALA A 151 17.24 -14.42 16.74
N PHE A 152 17.43 -13.26 17.37
CA PHE A 152 18.45 -13.05 18.41
C PHE A 152 17.90 -13.06 19.84
N SER A 153 16.67 -13.54 20.04
CA SER A 153 16.09 -13.73 21.37
C SER A 153 16.55 -15.05 22.01
N ALA A 154 16.22 -15.26 23.29
CA ALA A 154 16.54 -16.51 24.00
C ALA A 154 15.92 -17.77 23.37
N TYR A 155 14.84 -17.61 22.59
CA TYR A 155 14.15 -18.68 21.88
C TYR A 155 14.45 -18.66 20.36
N GLY A 156 15.41 -17.84 19.95
CA GLY A 156 15.73 -17.58 18.55
C GLY A 156 16.67 -18.61 17.95
N VAL A 157 16.54 -18.85 16.64
CA VAL A 157 17.44 -19.74 15.88
C VAL A 157 18.67 -19.02 15.31
N GLY A 158 18.91 -17.77 15.70
CA GLY A 158 20.03 -16.95 15.24
C GLY A 158 19.99 -16.65 13.74
N GLY A 159 21.18 -16.42 13.17
CA GLY A 159 21.38 -16.14 11.74
C GLY A 159 21.25 -17.36 10.83
N SER A 160 20.27 -18.22 11.07
CA SER A 160 20.03 -19.40 10.22
C SER A 160 19.72 -18.99 8.77
N MET A 161 20.00 -19.87 7.81
CA MET A 161 19.67 -19.62 6.40
C MET A 161 18.17 -19.35 6.17
N ALA A 162 17.30 -19.93 7.00
CA ALA A 162 15.86 -19.69 6.94
C ALA A 162 15.51 -18.26 7.38
N VAL A 163 16.11 -17.76 8.47
CA VAL A 163 15.95 -16.38 8.93
C VAL A 163 16.47 -15.40 7.88
N PHE A 164 17.64 -15.67 7.30
CA PHE A 164 18.19 -14.84 6.22
C PHE A 164 17.27 -14.83 4.99
N GLY A 165 16.81 -16.00 4.52
CA GLY A 165 15.91 -16.11 3.38
C GLY A 165 14.59 -15.36 3.60
N TYR A 166 14.03 -15.45 4.80
CA TYR A 166 12.80 -14.73 5.15
C TYR A 166 13.00 -13.22 5.25
N ALA A 167 14.12 -12.77 5.84
CA ALA A 167 14.47 -11.36 5.87
C ALA A 167 14.65 -10.78 4.46
N VAL A 168 15.35 -11.50 3.58
CA VAL A 168 15.50 -11.12 2.16
C VAL A 168 14.14 -11.05 1.46
N PHE A 169 13.27 -12.04 1.68
CA PHE A 169 11.90 -12.01 1.15
C PHE A 169 11.12 -10.77 1.60
N LEU A 170 11.17 -10.41 2.89
CA LEU A 170 10.52 -9.20 3.41
C LEU A 170 11.13 -7.92 2.84
N ILE A 171 12.45 -7.87 2.64
CA ILE A 171 13.13 -6.76 1.97
C ILE A 171 12.66 -6.62 0.52
N LEU A 172 12.53 -7.72 -0.23
CA LEU A 172 11.97 -7.69 -1.59
C LEU A 172 10.54 -7.16 -1.60
N CYS A 173 9.70 -7.60 -0.65
CA CYS A 173 8.34 -7.10 -0.47
C CYS A 173 8.31 -5.59 -0.16
N LEU A 174 9.24 -5.10 0.67
CA LEU A 174 9.41 -3.68 0.96
C LEU A 174 9.80 -2.89 -0.28
N VAL A 175 10.79 -3.37 -1.05
CA VAL A 175 11.24 -2.70 -2.28
C VAL A 175 10.11 -2.59 -3.29
N VAL A 176 9.38 -3.68 -3.52
CA VAL A 176 8.21 -3.70 -4.43
C VAL A 176 7.14 -2.72 -3.95
N SER A 177 6.75 -2.82 -2.68
CA SER A 177 5.70 -1.97 -2.10
C SER A 177 6.08 -0.49 -2.09
N TYR A 178 7.35 -0.17 -1.84
CA TYR A 178 7.87 1.19 -1.86
C TYR A 178 7.79 1.78 -3.26
N ARG A 179 8.21 1.03 -4.29
CA ARG A 179 8.10 1.48 -5.69
C ARG A 179 6.65 1.75 -6.07
N VAL A 180 5.73 0.88 -5.67
CA VAL A 180 4.29 1.08 -5.89
C VAL A 180 3.75 2.28 -5.11
N ALA A 181 4.19 2.49 -3.87
CA ALA A 181 3.78 3.65 -3.07
C ALA A 181 4.19 4.97 -3.76
N VAL A 182 5.39 5.02 -4.34
CA VAL A 182 5.86 6.18 -5.11
C VAL A 182 4.99 6.43 -6.35
N ILE A 183 4.61 5.37 -7.07
CA ILE A 183 3.71 5.49 -8.24
C ILE A 183 2.34 6.01 -7.79
N ARG A 184 1.73 5.38 -6.79
CA ARG A 184 0.42 5.78 -6.25
C ARG A 184 0.43 7.21 -5.71
N PHE A 185 1.53 7.64 -5.08
CA PHE A 185 1.71 9.01 -4.63
C PHE A 185 1.69 10.02 -5.78
N ARG A 186 2.38 9.71 -6.87
CA ARG A 186 2.39 10.56 -8.08
C ARG A 186 1.01 10.63 -8.72
N GLU A 187 0.33 9.51 -8.87
CA GLU A 187 -1.02 9.47 -9.43
C GLU A 187 -2.02 10.21 -8.55
N MET A 188 -1.96 10.02 -7.23
CA MET A 188 -2.78 10.77 -6.27
C MET A 188 -2.58 12.28 -6.41
N ALA A 189 -1.33 12.74 -6.51
CA ALA A 189 -1.05 14.16 -6.70
C ALA A 189 -1.61 14.68 -8.04
N LYS A 190 -1.45 13.94 -9.15
CA LYS A 190 -2.05 14.33 -10.43
C LYS A 190 -3.58 14.43 -10.35
N SER A 191 -4.23 13.46 -9.70
CA SER A 191 -5.69 13.46 -9.51
C SER A 191 -6.17 14.65 -8.68
N ILE A 192 -5.46 14.98 -7.59
CA ILE A 192 -5.73 16.15 -6.76
C ILE A 192 -5.63 17.44 -7.57
N TRP A 193 -4.57 17.57 -8.36
CA TRP A 193 -4.37 18.75 -9.20
C TRP A 193 -5.48 18.92 -10.24
N ALA A 194 -5.85 17.83 -10.92
CA ALA A 194 -6.91 17.85 -11.92
C ALA A 194 -8.25 18.29 -11.30
N ALA A 195 -8.60 17.76 -10.12
CA ALA A 195 -9.81 18.15 -9.41
C ALA A 195 -9.84 19.65 -9.08
N ARG A 196 -8.69 20.23 -8.70
CA ARG A 196 -8.60 21.67 -8.45
C ARG A 196 -8.75 22.51 -9.70
N GLN A 197 -8.17 22.09 -10.81
CA GLN A 197 -8.33 22.82 -12.07
C GLN A 197 -9.79 22.88 -12.51
N VAL A 198 -10.52 21.79 -12.36
CA VAL A 198 -11.96 21.74 -12.65
C VAL A 198 -12.72 22.71 -11.74
N ARG A 199 -12.46 22.70 -10.43
CA ARG A 199 -13.09 23.64 -9.48
C ARG A 199 -12.73 25.11 -9.78
N ALA A 200 -11.48 25.40 -10.12
CA ALA A 200 -11.03 26.75 -10.44
C ALA A 200 -11.70 27.30 -11.70
N LYS A 201 -11.94 26.45 -12.71
CA LYS A 201 -12.71 26.83 -13.91
C LYS A 201 -14.18 27.05 -13.60
N ALA A 202 -14.81 26.14 -12.85
CA ALA A 202 -16.22 26.27 -12.47
C ALA A 202 -16.51 27.51 -11.60
N ALA A 203 -15.51 28.03 -10.88
CA ALA A 203 -15.63 29.27 -10.11
C ALA A 203 -15.37 30.55 -10.94
N ALA A 204 -14.86 30.41 -12.17
CA ALA A 204 -14.58 31.52 -13.09
C ALA A 204 -15.68 31.72 -14.15
N GLU A 205 -16.63 30.78 -14.24
CA GLU A 205 -17.87 30.83 -15.04
C GLU A 205 -19.04 31.34 -14.19
#